data_AF-A0A9W7FT54-F1
#
_entry.id   AF-A0A9W7FT54-F1
#
_cell.length_a   1.000
_cell.length_b   1.000
_cell.length_c   1.000
_cell.angle_alpha   90.00
_cell.angle_beta   90.00
_cell.angle_gamma   90.00
#
_symmetry.space_group_name_H-M   'P 1'
#
loop_
_entity.id
_entity.type
_entity.pdbx_description
1 polymer ?
#
loop_
_entity_poly.entity_id
_entity_poly.type
_entity_poly.pdbx_seq_one_letter_code
_entity_poly.pdbx_strand_id
1 'polypeptide(L)'
;MHLLRCRLFLLFILLNFTSPLAPLALSRRAVFYNAYLASIATTSISPPSSSSFKSSATPLKQFSTSYTASRDTNISPSEAYTTISSPTIKQSIDKIREDGSTPTCVDFGAGAGVSTQILWDMGIQKIDAVDWSSTAWSKYVVEEGVQNLNVQFYEMDDVTFLENHPQKYNFIIFNFGINSSKAYEYAKKYLSSSSTSLLLAPINTNENYWLKQNYVLMNNKGEILSTTSDVGAWSVQFQPDVTEPTCSGIWCAPFNGFVKPK
;
A
#
# COMPACT_ATOMS: atom_id res chain seq x y z
N MET A 1 48.27 -7.57 44.50
CA MET A 1 48.11 -7.39 45.97
C MET A 1 49.05 -6.27 46.41
N HIS A 2 48.61 -5.42 47.35
CA HIS A 2 49.14 -4.11 47.80
C HIS A 2 48.66 -2.92 46.94
N LEU A 3 47.57 -2.20 47.25
CA LEU A 3 47.17 -1.32 48.38
C LEU A 3 47.91 0.03 48.51
N LEU A 4 47.07 1.07 48.73
CA LEU A 4 47.32 2.39 49.36
C LEU A 4 47.91 3.48 48.42
N ARG A 5 47.44 4.74 48.33
CA ARG A 5 46.76 5.72 49.23
C ARG A 5 46.01 6.75 48.34
N CYS A 6 44.80 7.28 48.57
CA CYS A 6 44.19 8.00 49.70
C CYS A 6 44.65 9.47 49.87
N ARG A 7 43.68 10.42 49.72
CA ARG A 7 43.55 11.85 50.17
C ARG A 7 42.91 12.68 49.03
N LEU A 8 41.66 13.18 49.05
CA LEU A 8 40.81 13.88 50.04
C LEU A 8 41.25 15.33 50.32
N PHE A 9 40.28 16.26 50.27
CA PHE A 9 40.24 17.73 50.53
C PHE A 9 40.04 18.62 49.29
N LEU A 10 39.21 19.68 49.24
CA LEU A 10 38.11 20.24 50.06
C LEU A 10 37.53 21.43 49.23
N LEU A 11 36.23 21.47 48.93
CA LEU A 11 35.20 22.46 49.34
C LEU A 11 35.39 23.97 49.05
N PHE A 12 34.22 24.63 48.85
CA PHE A 12 33.88 26.08 48.93
C PHE A 12 34.10 26.91 47.63
N ILE A 13 33.19 27.75 47.09
CA ILE A 13 32.09 28.61 47.61
C ILE A 13 30.97 28.88 46.57
N LEU A 14 29.73 28.74 47.05
CA LEU A 14 28.48 29.53 46.90
C LEU A 14 28.24 30.52 45.74
N LEU A 15 27.01 30.38 45.21
CA LEU A 15 25.98 31.39 44.92
C LEU A 15 26.30 32.55 43.95
N ASN A 16 25.59 32.56 42.83
CA ASN A 16 24.84 33.75 42.44
C ASN A 16 23.49 33.38 41.82
N PHE A 17 22.45 33.87 42.50
CA PHE A 17 21.09 34.01 42.01
C PHE A 17 21.05 34.95 40.81
N THR A 18 20.27 34.61 39.79
CA THR A 18 19.29 35.52 39.17
C THR A 18 18.47 34.73 38.16
N SER A 19 17.20 34.52 38.50
CA SER A 19 16.17 34.09 37.56
C SER A 19 15.94 35.17 36.50
N PRO A 20 15.59 34.76 35.27
CA PRO A 20 14.51 35.45 34.60
C PRO A 20 13.37 34.47 34.31
N LEU A 21 12.23 34.83 34.87
CA LEU A 21 10.87 34.70 34.36
C LEU A 21 10.68 33.82 33.12
N ALA A 22 9.95 32.73 33.36
CA ALA A 22 9.33 31.88 32.36
C ALA A 22 8.40 32.68 31.42
N PRO A 23 8.35 32.29 30.14
CA PRO A 23 7.12 32.32 29.37
C PRO A 23 6.42 30.96 29.49
N LEU A 24 5.17 31.02 29.92
CA LEU A 24 4.17 29.96 29.84
C LEU A 24 4.03 29.46 28.39
N ALA A 25 4.75 28.40 28.04
CA ALA A 25 4.43 27.59 26.86
C ALA A 25 3.41 26.53 27.28
N LEU A 26 2.15 26.96 27.32
CA LEU A 26 0.99 26.09 27.48
C LEU A 26 1.03 24.97 26.43
N SER A 27 0.97 23.75 26.95
CA SER A 27 0.54 22.50 26.32
C SER A 27 -0.20 22.68 24.99
N ARG A 28 0.46 22.36 23.87
CA ARG A 28 -0.17 21.97 22.60
C ARG A 28 -0.10 20.46 22.37
N ARG A 29 -0.33 19.69 23.45
CA ARG A 29 -0.82 18.31 23.35
C ARG A 29 -2.27 18.34 23.81
N ALA A 30 -3.16 17.71 23.02
CA ALA A 30 -4.61 17.64 23.20
C ALA A 30 -5.46 18.77 22.59
N VAL A 31 -5.41 18.98 21.26
CA VAL A 31 -6.56 19.47 20.47
C VAL A 31 -6.51 18.87 19.06
N PHE A 32 -6.72 17.55 18.93
CA PHE A 32 -7.14 16.90 17.67
C PHE A 32 -7.95 15.62 17.94
N TYR A 33 -8.58 15.54 19.11
CA TYR A 33 -9.60 14.54 19.43
C TYR A 33 -10.81 15.35 19.91
N ASN A 34 -11.83 15.48 19.06
CA ASN A 34 -13.19 16.05 19.27
C ASN A 34 -13.67 16.99 18.15
N ALA A 35 -13.54 16.58 16.89
CA ALA A 35 -14.28 17.20 15.79
C ALA A 35 -14.90 16.16 14.82
N TYR A 36 -15.22 14.95 15.31
CA TYR A 36 -15.86 13.90 14.50
C TYR A 36 -17.18 13.38 15.09
N LEU A 37 -17.87 14.16 15.94
CA LEU A 37 -19.15 13.75 16.54
C LEU A 37 -20.25 14.81 16.53
N ALA A 38 -20.20 15.80 15.62
CA ALA A 38 -21.30 16.76 15.47
C ALA A 38 -21.48 17.21 14.02
N SER A 39 -21.91 16.26 13.18
CA SER A 39 -22.55 16.53 11.89
C SER A 39 -23.41 15.32 11.50
N ILE A 40 -24.31 14.90 12.40
CA ILE A 40 -25.48 14.13 11.99
C ILE A 40 -26.53 15.16 11.55
N ALA A 41 -26.27 15.80 10.40
CA ALA A 41 -27.35 16.25 9.57
C ALA A 41 -27.84 14.99 8.87
N THR A 42 -29.00 14.49 9.29
CA THR A 42 -29.73 13.41 8.63
C THR A 42 -30.19 13.88 7.25
N THR A 43 -29.27 13.95 6.30
CA THR A 43 -29.62 13.71 4.90
C THR A 43 -30.06 12.26 4.83
N SER A 44 -31.30 12.03 4.43
CA SER A 44 -31.78 10.68 4.12
C SER A 44 -31.00 10.19 2.91
N ILE A 45 -29.86 9.54 3.16
CA ILE A 45 -29.11 8.80 2.14
C ILE A 45 -30.00 7.61 1.81
N SER A 46 -30.71 7.71 0.69
CA SER A 46 -31.25 6.54 0.00
C SER A 46 -30.15 5.48 -0.10
N PRO A 47 -30.42 4.20 0.24
CA PRO A 47 -29.39 3.17 0.20
C PRO A 47 -28.72 3.18 -1.18
N PRO A 48 -27.37 3.16 -1.26
CA PRO A 48 -26.67 3.24 -2.53
C PRO A 48 -27.17 2.11 -3.43
N SER A 49 -27.83 2.48 -4.51
CA SER A 49 -28.39 1.57 -5.50
C SER A 49 -27.25 0.82 -6.19
N SER A 50 -26.86 -0.37 -5.72
CA SER A 50 -25.93 -1.33 -6.38
C SER A 50 -24.87 -0.69 -7.30
N SER A 51 -24.22 0.38 -6.85
CA SER A 51 -23.58 1.35 -7.75
C SER A 51 -22.27 0.82 -8.30
N SER A 52 -21.95 1.08 -9.57
CA SER A 52 -20.63 0.75 -10.12
C SER A 52 -19.52 1.47 -9.35
N PHE A 53 -18.39 0.82 -9.05
CA PHE A 53 -17.17 1.50 -8.60
C PHE A 53 -16.55 2.30 -9.75
N LYS A 54 -16.10 3.54 -9.50
CA LYS A 54 -15.38 4.37 -10.49
C LYS A 54 -14.31 5.23 -9.82
N SER A 55 -13.13 5.28 -10.43
CA SER A 55 -12.07 6.24 -10.15
C SER A 55 -12.01 7.29 -11.26
N SER A 56 -11.95 8.58 -10.90
CA SER A 56 -11.74 9.67 -11.86
C SER A 56 -10.32 9.67 -12.45
N ALA A 57 -9.38 8.90 -11.89
CA ALA A 57 -8.02 8.74 -12.40
C ALA A 57 -7.91 7.71 -13.54
N THR A 58 -8.93 6.87 -13.77
CA THR A 58 -8.87 5.84 -14.82
C THR A 58 -8.57 6.37 -16.22
N PRO A 59 -9.13 7.51 -16.68
CA PRO A 59 -8.76 8.13 -17.95
C PRO A 59 -7.33 8.69 -17.96
N LEU A 60 -6.74 8.96 -16.78
CA LEU A 60 -5.42 9.56 -16.66
C LEU A 60 -4.27 8.56 -16.83
N LYS A 61 -4.55 7.26 -16.75
CA LYS A 61 -3.52 6.21 -16.82
C LYS A 61 -2.64 6.26 -18.08
N GLN A 62 -3.20 6.72 -19.20
CA GLN A 62 -2.47 6.88 -20.46
C GLN A 62 -1.43 8.00 -20.43
N PHE A 63 -1.54 8.93 -19.47
CA PHE A 63 -0.59 10.02 -19.27
C PHE A 63 0.44 9.70 -18.18
N SER A 64 0.32 8.56 -17.51
CA SER A 64 1.28 8.16 -16.50
C SER A 64 2.54 7.59 -17.15
N THR A 65 3.67 8.20 -16.82
CA THR A 65 4.99 7.57 -16.96
C THR A 65 5.40 7.02 -15.60
N SER A 66 6.32 6.06 -15.54
CA SER A 66 6.73 5.49 -14.24
C SER A 66 7.35 6.50 -13.27
N TYR A 67 7.97 7.55 -13.80
CA TYR A 67 8.55 8.62 -13.00
C TYR A 67 7.48 9.43 -12.25
N THR A 68 6.22 9.32 -12.68
CA THR A 68 5.06 10.08 -12.17
C THR A 68 4.29 9.34 -11.06
N ALA A 69 4.67 8.10 -10.73
CA ALA A 69 4.12 7.38 -9.58
C ALA A 69 4.66 8.00 -8.28
N SER A 70 4.18 9.19 -7.92
CA SER A 70 4.54 9.84 -6.66
C SER A 70 3.92 9.10 -5.47
N ARG A 71 4.49 9.28 -4.26
CA ARG A 71 3.94 8.79 -2.98
C ARG A 71 2.44 9.06 -2.83
N ASP A 72 1.96 10.16 -3.39
CA ASP A 72 0.62 10.69 -3.11
C ASP A 72 -0.33 10.59 -4.34
N THR A 73 0.12 10.03 -5.47
CA THR A 73 -0.72 9.90 -6.68
C THR A 73 -0.81 8.50 -7.26
N ASN A 74 0.19 7.63 -7.01
CA ASN A 74 0.34 6.25 -7.48
C ASN A 74 -0.60 5.81 -8.63
N ILE A 75 -0.41 6.41 -9.81
CA ILE A 75 -0.95 5.87 -11.07
C ILE A 75 0.19 5.13 -11.74
N SER A 76 0.11 3.80 -11.80
CA SER A 76 1.09 2.96 -12.45
C SER A 76 1.15 3.22 -13.97
N PRO A 77 2.24 2.82 -14.64
CA PRO A 77 2.33 2.83 -16.10
C PRO A 77 1.21 2.00 -16.76
N SER A 78 0.85 2.34 -18.01
CA SER A 78 -0.20 1.65 -18.77
C SER A 78 0.00 0.13 -18.90
N GLU A 79 1.25 -0.30 -18.91
CA GLU A 79 1.71 -1.69 -19.01
C GLU A 79 1.29 -2.51 -17.77
N ALA A 80 1.29 -1.88 -16.59
CA ALA A 80 0.81 -2.48 -15.35
C ALA A 80 -0.66 -2.92 -15.49
N TYR A 81 -1.48 -2.00 -15.97
CA TYR A 81 -2.91 -2.20 -16.16
C TYR A 81 -3.23 -3.22 -17.26
N THR A 82 -2.42 -3.25 -18.32
CA THR A 82 -2.52 -4.27 -19.37
C THR A 82 -2.23 -5.66 -18.80
N THR A 83 -1.25 -5.77 -17.90
CA THR A 83 -0.89 -7.04 -17.26
C THR A 83 -1.95 -7.51 -16.27
N ILE A 84 -2.52 -6.60 -15.47
CA ILE A 84 -3.66 -6.89 -14.58
C ILE A 84 -4.85 -7.40 -15.40
N SER A 85 -5.10 -6.81 -16.56
CA SER A 85 -6.19 -7.20 -17.47
C SER A 85 -5.90 -8.47 -18.30
N SER A 86 -4.90 -9.27 -17.90
CA SER A 86 -4.49 -10.44 -18.70
C SER A 86 -5.62 -11.48 -18.86
N PRO A 87 -5.66 -12.20 -20.00
CA PRO A 87 -6.65 -13.26 -20.23
C PRO A 87 -6.66 -14.33 -19.14
N THR A 88 -5.50 -14.69 -18.57
CA THR A 88 -5.37 -15.71 -17.53
C THR A 88 -6.11 -15.32 -16.25
N ILE A 89 -5.98 -14.06 -15.82
CA ILE A 89 -6.71 -13.55 -14.65
C ILE A 89 -8.20 -13.53 -14.96
N LYS A 90 -8.59 -13.02 -16.14
CA LYS A 90 -10.00 -12.97 -16.55
C LYS A 90 -10.66 -14.34 -16.57
N GLN A 91 -10.01 -15.35 -17.16
CA GLN A 91 -10.50 -16.73 -17.16
C GLN A 91 -10.67 -17.30 -15.75
N SER A 92 -9.74 -16.97 -14.83
CA SER A 92 -9.84 -17.41 -13.44
C SER A 92 -11.01 -16.76 -12.71
N ILE A 93 -11.26 -15.46 -12.95
CA ILE A 93 -12.43 -14.74 -12.45
C ILE A 93 -13.72 -15.38 -12.96
N ASP A 94 -13.80 -15.62 -14.27
CA ASP A 94 -15.00 -16.17 -14.89
C ASP A 94 -15.31 -17.58 -14.36
N LYS A 95 -14.28 -18.43 -14.20
CA LYS A 95 -14.45 -19.76 -13.58
C LYS A 95 -14.96 -19.71 -12.14
N ILE A 96 -14.43 -18.81 -11.30
CA ILE A 96 -14.92 -18.65 -9.92
C ILE A 96 -16.41 -18.26 -9.91
N ARG A 97 -16.84 -17.44 -10.88
CA ARG A 97 -18.24 -17.02 -11.02
C ARG A 97 -19.14 -18.12 -11.54
N GLU A 98 -18.66 -18.93 -12.50
CA GLU A 98 -19.36 -20.11 -12.99
C GLU A 98 -19.61 -21.12 -11.86
N ASP A 99 -18.68 -21.23 -10.92
CA ASP A 99 -18.81 -22.01 -9.68
C ASP A 99 -19.77 -21.36 -8.65
N GLY A 100 -20.43 -20.25 -9.00
CA GLY A 100 -21.38 -19.53 -8.14
C GLY A 100 -20.73 -18.73 -7.01
N SER A 101 -19.41 -18.62 -6.98
CA SER A 101 -18.66 -17.90 -5.96
C SER A 101 -18.38 -16.46 -6.36
N THR A 102 -18.22 -15.56 -5.37
CA THR A 102 -17.81 -14.18 -5.62
C THR A 102 -16.29 -14.07 -5.51
N PRO A 103 -15.58 -13.66 -6.58
CA PRO A 103 -14.13 -13.45 -6.54
C PRO A 103 -13.74 -12.38 -5.51
N THR A 104 -12.75 -12.69 -4.67
CA THR A 104 -12.16 -11.75 -3.72
C THR A 104 -10.75 -11.34 -4.11
N CYS A 105 -10.41 -10.07 -3.93
CA CYS A 105 -9.10 -9.53 -4.26
C CYS A 105 -8.58 -8.62 -3.15
N VAL A 106 -7.27 -8.65 -2.93
CA VAL A 106 -6.55 -7.55 -2.30
C VAL A 106 -5.70 -6.84 -3.35
N ASP A 107 -5.82 -5.52 -3.42
CA ASP A 107 -5.15 -4.64 -4.40
C ASP A 107 -4.16 -3.75 -3.65
N PHE A 108 -2.90 -4.18 -3.59
CA PHE A 108 -1.81 -3.47 -2.91
C PHE A 108 -1.22 -2.38 -3.78
N GLY A 109 -1.06 -1.18 -3.22
CA GLY A 109 -0.71 0.02 -3.98
C GLY A 109 -1.89 0.55 -4.78
N ALA A 110 -3.10 0.49 -4.21
CA ALA A 110 -4.34 0.89 -4.90
C ALA A 110 -4.33 2.36 -5.35
N GLY A 111 -3.61 3.24 -4.64
CA GLY A 111 -3.36 4.63 -5.03
C GLY A 111 -4.63 5.39 -5.40
N ALA A 112 -4.67 5.88 -6.63
CA ALA A 112 -5.81 6.62 -7.18
C ALA A 112 -7.02 5.72 -7.55
N GLY A 113 -6.98 4.41 -7.29
CA GLY A 113 -8.07 3.46 -7.55
C GLY A 113 -8.17 2.97 -9.01
N VAL A 114 -7.13 3.16 -9.82
CA VAL A 114 -7.15 2.75 -11.24
C VAL A 114 -7.08 1.23 -11.40
N SER A 115 -6.14 0.57 -10.70
CA SER A 115 -6.07 -0.90 -10.64
C SER A 115 -7.37 -1.49 -10.08
N THR A 116 -7.88 -0.89 -9.02
CA THR A 116 -9.14 -1.28 -8.38
C THR A 116 -10.32 -1.20 -9.35
N GLN A 117 -10.42 -0.13 -10.15
CA GLN A 117 -11.47 -0.03 -11.16
C GLN A 117 -11.34 -1.09 -12.25
N ILE A 118 -10.12 -1.38 -12.72
CA ILE A 118 -9.89 -2.43 -13.71
C ILE A 118 -10.33 -3.79 -13.15
N LEU A 119 -9.94 -4.12 -11.92
CA LEU A 119 -10.34 -5.37 -11.24
C LEU A 119 -11.86 -5.46 -11.10
N TRP A 120 -12.52 -4.34 -10.75
CA TRP A 120 -13.97 -4.23 -10.70
C TRP A 120 -14.62 -4.51 -12.06
N ASP A 121 -14.13 -3.84 -13.12
CA ASP A 121 -14.63 -3.99 -14.48
C ASP A 121 -14.41 -5.40 -15.04
N MET A 122 -13.35 -6.10 -14.58
CA MET A 122 -13.12 -7.52 -14.89
C MET A 122 -14.13 -8.45 -14.22
N GLY A 123 -14.87 -7.98 -13.22
CA GLY A 123 -15.92 -8.72 -12.51
C GLY A 123 -15.56 -9.15 -11.09
N ILE A 124 -14.47 -8.63 -10.51
CA ILE A 124 -14.17 -8.81 -9.09
C ILE A 124 -15.04 -7.86 -8.29
N GLN A 125 -15.97 -8.42 -7.51
CA GLN A 125 -16.96 -7.62 -6.81
C GLN A 125 -16.69 -7.47 -5.32
N LYS A 126 -15.60 -8.03 -4.78
CA LYS A 126 -15.14 -7.81 -3.40
C LYS A 126 -13.64 -7.52 -3.40
N ILE A 127 -13.28 -6.27 -3.14
CA ILE A 127 -11.90 -5.78 -3.23
C ILE A 127 -11.51 -5.06 -1.95
N ASP A 128 -10.42 -5.50 -1.32
CA ASP A 128 -9.73 -4.76 -0.28
C ASP A 128 -8.60 -3.96 -0.96
N ALA A 129 -8.80 -2.66 -1.14
CA ALA A 129 -7.85 -1.73 -1.72
C ALA A 129 -6.93 -1.20 -0.62
N VAL A 130 -5.62 -1.41 -0.76
CA VAL A 130 -4.66 -1.10 0.30
C VAL A 130 -3.59 -0.18 -0.27
N ASP A 131 -3.39 0.95 0.39
CA ASP A 131 -2.30 1.86 0.08
C ASP A 131 -1.80 2.51 1.37
N TRP A 132 -0.51 2.86 1.41
CA TRP A 132 0.09 3.53 2.54
C TRP A 132 -0.51 4.94 2.78
N SER A 133 -0.99 5.60 1.72
CA SER A 133 -1.53 6.97 1.76
C SER A 133 -2.95 7.02 1.22
N SER A 134 -3.85 7.67 1.96
CA SER A 134 -5.23 7.91 1.52
C SER A 134 -5.37 9.10 0.56
N THR A 135 -4.28 9.85 0.29
CA THR A 135 -4.36 11.14 -0.44
C THR A 135 -4.91 10.98 -1.85
N ALA A 136 -4.34 10.05 -2.64
CA ALA A 136 -4.80 9.79 -4.00
C ALA A 136 -6.23 9.24 -4.02
N TRP A 137 -6.51 8.28 -3.14
CA TRP A 137 -7.81 7.64 -3.03
C TRP A 137 -8.91 8.65 -2.68
N SER A 138 -8.67 9.51 -1.69
CA SER A 138 -9.61 10.54 -1.26
C SER A 138 -9.99 11.46 -2.42
N LYS A 139 -9.00 11.93 -3.18
CA LYS A 139 -9.25 12.77 -4.35
C LYS A 139 -10.03 12.03 -5.45
N TYR A 140 -9.46 10.93 -5.95
CA TYR A 140 -9.92 10.33 -7.22
C TYR A 140 -11.07 9.32 -7.06
N VAL A 141 -11.31 8.81 -5.86
CA VAL A 141 -12.37 7.82 -5.58
C VAL A 141 -13.46 8.39 -4.68
N VAL A 142 -13.09 9.15 -3.62
CA VAL A 142 -14.07 9.69 -2.66
C VAL A 142 -14.70 10.98 -3.17
N GLU A 143 -13.91 11.97 -3.57
CA GLU A 143 -14.38 13.30 -3.96
C GLU A 143 -14.87 13.35 -5.42
N GLU A 144 -14.07 12.79 -6.34
CA GLU A 144 -14.32 12.87 -7.78
C GLU A 144 -14.85 11.56 -8.41
N GLY A 145 -14.85 10.47 -7.63
CA GLY A 145 -15.18 9.12 -8.10
C GLY A 145 -16.60 8.65 -7.71
N VAL A 146 -16.79 7.33 -7.78
CA VAL A 146 -17.99 6.64 -7.27
C VAL A 146 -17.55 5.45 -6.43
N GLN A 147 -17.88 5.50 -5.14
CA GLN A 147 -17.60 4.41 -4.22
C GLN A 147 -18.61 3.25 -4.36
N ASN A 148 -18.17 2.06 -3.98
CA ASN A 148 -19.02 0.89 -3.83
C ASN A 148 -18.72 0.21 -2.48
N LEU A 149 -19.74 -0.25 -1.77
CA LEU A 149 -19.61 -0.85 -0.43
C LEU A 149 -18.78 -2.14 -0.39
N ASN A 150 -18.60 -2.81 -1.53
CA ASN A 150 -17.77 -3.99 -1.65
C ASN A 150 -16.32 -3.69 -2.02
N VAL A 151 -15.97 -2.40 -2.15
CA VAL A 151 -14.59 -1.93 -2.28
C VAL A 151 -14.23 -1.18 -1.01
N GLN A 152 -13.38 -1.78 -0.17
CA GLN A 152 -12.96 -1.20 1.10
C GLN A 152 -11.53 -0.69 1.01
N PHE A 153 -11.29 0.54 1.43
CA PHE A 153 -9.96 1.14 1.41
C PHE A 153 -9.31 1.08 2.79
N TYR A 154 -8.03 0.72 2.80
CA TYR A 154 -7.21 0.62 4.01
C TYR A 154 -5.93 1.45 3.83
N GLU A 155 -5.79 2.48 4.66
CA GLU A 155 -4.57 3.30 4.73
C GLU A 155 -3.51 2.63 5.62
N MET A 156 -2.74 1.70 5.06
CA MET A 156 -1.68 0.96 5.74
C MET A 156 -0.75 0.24 4.75
N ASP A 157 0.39 -0.26 5.23
CA ASP A 157 1.27 -1.12 4.43
C ASP A 157 0.73 -2.57 4.33
N ASP A 158 1.26 -3.32 3.37
CA ASP A 158 0.80 -4.67 3.06
C ASP A 158 1.09 -5.69 4.17
N VAL A 159 2.22 -5.55 4.88
CA VAL A 159 2.56 -6.42 6.01
C VAL A 159 1.55 -6.22 7.14
N THR A 160 1.35 -4.97 7.57
CA THR A 160 0.39 -4.62 8.62
C THR A 160 -1.04 -5.02 8.23
N PHE A 161 -1.42 -4.85 6.96
CA PHE A 161 -2.73 -5.26 6.48
C PHE A 161 -2.95 -6.76 6.64
N LEU A 162 -2.02 -7.58 6.15
CA LEU A 162 -2.16 -9.05 6.17
C LEU A 162 -2.02 -9.65 7.57
N GLU A 163 -1.30 -9.00 8.48
CA GLU A 163 -1.27 -9.38 9.90
C GLU A 163 -2.63 -9.16 10.58
N ASN A 164 -3.32 -8.06 10.26
CA ASN A 164 -4.64 -7.73 10.82
C ASN A 164 -5.81 -8.37 10.07
N HIS A 165 -5.59 -8.80 8.83
CA HIS A 165 -6.61 -9.43 7.96
C HIS A 165 -6.10 -10.79 7.46
N PRO A 166 -6.01 -11.82 8.33
CA PRO A 166 -5.43 -13.12 7.99
C PRO A 166 -6.32 -13.98 7.07
N GLN A 167 -7.20 -13.36 6.31
CA GLN A 167 -8.08 -14.00 5.35
C GLN A 167 -7.36 -14.39 4.06
N LYS A 168 -7.96 -15.34 3.35
CA LYS A 168 -7.47 -15.87 2.09
C LYS A 168 -8.19 -15.18 0.92
N TYR A 169 -7.45 -14.82 -0.12
CA TYR A 169 -7.98 -14.16 -1.32
C TYR A 169 -7.92 -15.06 -2.55
N ASN A 170 -8.83 -14.85 -3.50
CA ASN A 170 -8.65 -15.45 -4.83
C ASN A 170 -7.54 -14.73 -5.60
N PHE A 171 -7.45 -13.42 -5.47
CA PHE A 171 -6.47 -12.60 -6.17
C PHE A 171 -5.66 -11.73 -5.20
N ILE A 172 -4.35 -11.69 -5.39
CA ILE A 172 -3.45 -10.75 -4.72
C ILE A 172 -2.73 -9.97 -5.81
N ILE A 173 -2.94 -8.66 -5.88
CA ILE A 173 -2.35 -7.80 -6.91
C ILE A 173 -1.43 -6.79 -6.24
N PHE A 174 -0.20 -6.69 -6.73
CA PHE A 174 0.74 -5.65 -6.33
C PHE A 174 0.93 -4.64 -7.46
N ASN A 175 0.82 -3.36 -7.13
CA ASN A 175 1.12 -2.23 -8.03
C ASN A 175 2.47 -1.56 -7.71
N PHE A 176 3.26 -2.17 -6.83
CA PHE A 176 4.64 -1.79 -6.49
C PHE A 176 5.56 -3.01 -6.53
N GLY A 177 6.85 -2.78 -6.72
CA GLY A 177 7.85 -3.83 -6.84
C GLY A 177 8.12 -4.52 -5.51
N ILE A 178 8.18 -5.84 -5.49
CA ILE A 178 8.53 -6.65 -4.32
C ILE A 178 9.64 -7.66 -4.63
N ASN A 179 10.23 -8.26 -3.60
CA ASN A 179 11.18 -9.36 -3.78
C ASN A 179 10.46 -10.70 -4.04
N SER A 180 11.16 -11.62 -4.71
CA SER A 180 10.64 -12.94 -5.07
C SER A 180 10.25 -13.79 -3.85
N SER A 181 11.05 -13.71 -2.77
CA SER A 181 10.78 -14.38 -1.50
C SER A 181 9.45 -13.93 -0.89
N LYS A 182 9.21 -12.61 -0.82
CA LYS A 182 7.96 -12.02 -0.32
C LYS A 182 6.77 -12.47 -1.16
N ALA A 183 6.88 -12.42 -2.49
CA ALA A 183 5.83 -12.89 -3.40
C ALA A 183 5.48 -14.37 -3.16
N TYR A 184 6.51 -15.24 -3.04
CA TYR A 184 6.34 -16.66 -2.77
C TYR A 184 5.64 -16.93 -1.44
N GLU A 185 6.07 -16.26 -0.37
CA GLU A 185 5.44 -16.39 0.94
C GLU A 185 3.98 -15.95 0.91
N TYR A 186 3.70 -14.82 0.25
CA TYR A 186 2.35 -14.27 0.17
C TYR A 186 1.42 -15.16 -0.63
N ALA A 187 1.89 -15.69 -1.76
CA ALA A 187 1.15 -16.63 -2.57
C ALA A 187 0.73 -17.86 -1.76
N LYS A 188 1.65 -18.48 -1.01
CA LYS A 188 1.34 -19.67 -0.19
C LYS A 188 0.47 -19.34 1.02
N LYS A 189 0.76 -18.23 1.69
CA LYS A 189 0.12 -17.89 2.97
C LYS A 189 -1.24 -17.23 2.80
N TYR A 190 -1.47 -16.46 1.73
CA TYR A 190 -2.68 -15.64 1.61
C TYR A 190 -3.55 -15.93 0.38
N LEU A 191 -3.08 -16.67 -0.63
CA LEU A 191 -4.00 -17.17 -1.66
C LEU A 191 -4.87 -18.32 -1.14
N SER A 192 -6.12 -18.32 -1.57
CA SER A 192 -7.05 -19.42 -1.32
C SER A 192 -6.51 -20.73 -1.91
N SER A 193 -6.98 -21.86 -1.39
CA SER A 193 -6.54 -23.19 -1.86
C SER A 193 -7.04 -23.54 -3.26
N SER A 194 -7.88 -22.71 -3.89
CA SER A 194 -8.37 -22.93 -5.25
C SER A 194 -7.24 -22.85 -6.30
N SER A 195 -7.31 -23.70 -7.32
CA SER A 195 -6.40 -23.63 -8.48
C SER A 195 -6.61 -22.39 -9.36
N THR A 196 -7.71 -21.65 -9.17
CA THR A 196 -7.98 -20.37 -9.81
C THR A 196 -7.39 -19.17 -9.07
N SER A 197 -6.75 -19.39 -7.91
CA SER A 197 -6.19 -18.29 -7.12
C SER A 197 -4.80 -17.90 -7.59
N LEU A 198 -4.61 -16.59 -7.81
CA LEU A 198 -3.46 -16.03 -8.49
C LEU A 198 -2.91 -14.81 -7.74
N LEU A 199 -1.58 -14.72 -7.67
CA LEU A 199 -0.85 -13.53 -7.27
C LEU A 199 -0.17 -12.93 -8.50
N LEU A 200 -0.34 -11.62 -8.71
CA LEU A 200 0.38 -10.86 -9.74
C LEU A 200 1.18 -9.76 -9.06
N ALA A 201 2.50 -9.72 -9.31
CA ALA A 201 3.35 -8.67 -8.77
C ALA A 201 4.50 -8.31 -9.72
N PRO A 202 4.95 -7.04 -9.76
CA PRO A 202 6.27 -6.69 -10.24
C PRO A 202 7.30 -7.25 -9.25
N ILE A 203 8.15 -8.17 -9.71
CA ILE A 203 9.19 -8.80 -8.90
C ILE A 203 10.56 -8.32 -9.37
N ASN A 204 11.42 -7.92 -8.42
CA ASN A 204 12.79 -7.54 -8.71
C ASN A 204 13.54 -8.67 -9.44
N THR A 205 14.22 -8.33 -10.54
CA THR A 205 15.00 -9.31 -11.31
C THR A 205 16.27 -9.78 -10.60
N ASN A 206 16.73 -9.01 -9.61
CA ASN A 206 17.79 -9.37 -8.69
C ASN A 206 17.38 -8.89 -7.29
N GLU A 207 17.69 -9.69 -6.26
CA GLU A 207 17.39 -9.31 -4.89
C GLU A 207 17.99 -7.94 -4.56
N ASN A 208 17.19 -7.08 -3.94
CA ASN A 208 17.62 -5.74 -3.51
C ASN A 208 18.01 -4.81 -4.67
N TYR A 209 17.65 -5.16 -5.92
CA TYR A 209 17.85 -4.30 -7.09
C TYR A 209 16.51 -3.76 -7.61
N TRP A 210 16.18 -2.55 -7.19
CA TRP A 210 14.89 -1.90 -7.44
C TRP A 210 14.76 -1.19 -8.79
N LEU A 211 15.76 -1.28 -9.65
CA LEU A 211 15.75 -0.58 -10.94
C LEU A 211 15.22 -1.45 -12.09
N LYS A 212 14.89 -2.71 -11.84
CA LYS A 212 14.48 -3.66 -12.87
C LYS A 212 13.57 -4.77 -12.32
N GLN A 213 12.33 -4.79 -12.80
CA GLN A 213 11.31 -5.76 -12.40
C GLN A 213 10.72 -6.53 -13.60
N ASN A 214 10.15 -7.69 -13.31
CA ASN A 214 9.27 -8.43 -14.20
C ASN A 214 7.91 -8.60 -13.53
N TYR A 215 6.81 -8.44 -14.27
CA TYR A 215 5.53 -8.93 -13.73
C TYR A 215 5.54 -10.45 -13.74
N VAL A 216 5.28 -11.02 -12.56
CA VAL A 216 5.22 -12.45 -12.34
C VAL A 216 3.81 -12.80 -11.87
N LEU A 217 3.20 -13.75 -12.57
CA LEU A 217 1.95 -14.39 -12.17
C LEU A 217 2.27 -15.73 -11.51
N MET A 218 1.74 -15.94 -10.31
CA MET A 218 2.05 -17.07 -9.45
C MET A 218 0.78 -17.70 -8.88
N ASN A 219 0.76 -19.02 -8.70
CA ASN A 219 -0.36 -19.71 -8.03
C ASN A 219 -0.13 -19.88 -6.51
N ASN A 220 -1.10 -20.46 -5.81
CA ASN A 220 -1.05 -20.70 -4.36
C ASN A 220 0.02 -21.71 -3.88
N LYS A 221 0.74 -22.38 -4.78
CA LYS A 221 1.91 -23.23 -4.45
C LYS A 221 3.23 -22.46 -4.56
N GLY A 222 3.18 -21.23 -5.05
CA GLY A 222 4.35 -20.45 -5.39
C GLY A 222 4.93 -20.76 -6.78
N GLU A 223 4.20 -21.51 -7.62
CA GLU A 223 4.64 -21.84 -8.98
C GLU A 223 4.38 -20.65 -9.89
N ILE A 224 5.40 -20.24 -10.65
CA ILE A 224 5.29 -19.17 -11.65
C ILE A 224 4.54 -19.72 -12.87
N LEU A 225 3.42 -19.08 -13.22
CA LEU A 225 2.60 -19.43 -14.37
C LEU A 225 2.97 -18.63 -15.62
N SER A 226 3.36 -17.37 -15.44
CA SER A 226 3.83 -16.51 -16.52
C SER A 226 4.69 -15.38 -15.99
N THR A 227 5.61 -14.92 -16.83
CA THR A 227 6.47 -13.76 -16.57
C THR A 227 6.45 -12.87 -17.80
N THR A 228 6.34 -11.56 -17.63
CA THR A 228 6.53 -10.61 -18.74
C THR A 228 8.02 -10.46 -19.05
N SER A 229 8.35 -9.91 -20.23
CA SER A 229 9.69 -9.36 -20.44
C SER A 229 9.98 -8.25 -19.42
N ASP A 230 11.27 -7.90 -19.28
CA ASP A 230 11.75 -6.79 -18.45
C ASP A 230 10.84 -5.56 -18.58
N VAL A 231 10.17 -5.24 -17.48
CA VAL A 231 9.31 -4.06 -17.35
C VAL A 231 10.16 -3.04 -16.60
N GLY A 232 10.82 -2.16 -17.36
CA GLY A 232 11.80 -1.23 -16.79
C GLY A 232 13.05 -1.06 -17.64
N ALA A 233 12.92 -0.39 -18.78
CA ALA A 233 14.07 0.11 -19.52
C ALA A 233 14.45 1.51 -19.02
N TRP A 234 15.27 1.64 -17.96
CA TRP A 234 15.78 2.89 -17.36
C TRP A 234 14.76 3.99 -16.96
N SER A 235 13.49 3.83 -17.36
CA SER A 235 12.45 4.85 -17.40
C SER A 235 11.08 4.33 -17.01
N VAL A 236 11.00 3.04 -16.65
CA VAL A 236 9.82 2.42 -16.07
C VAL A 236 10.16 1.80 -14.70
N GLN A 237 10.26 2.59 -13.62
CA GLN A 237 10.49 2.10 -12.25
C GLN A 237 9.17 1.98 -11.50
N PHE A 238 8.83 0.78 -11.02
CA PHE A 238 7.78 0.66 -10.00
C PHE A 238 8.25 1.30 -8.71
N GLN A 239 7.31 1.79 -7.91
CA GLN A 239 7.64 2.13 -6.53
C GLN A 239 8.23 0.88 -5.86
N PRO A 240 9.38 0.97 -5.19
CA PRO A 240 9.91 -0.15 -4.43
C PRO A 240 9.02 -0.45 -3.23
N ASP A 241 9.14 -1.67 -2.72
CA ASP A 241 8.55 -2.03 -1.45
C ASP A 241 9.20 -1.22 -0.33
N VAL A 242 8.45 -0.26 0.22
CA VAL A 242 8.92 0.62 1.28
C VAL A 242 9.10 -0.08 2.62
N THR A 243 8.60 -1.31 2.75
CA THR A 243 8.77 -2.13 3.97
C THR A 243 10.09 -2.90 3.98
N GLU A 244 10.74 -3.04 2.81
CA GLU A 244 11.97 -3.81 2.66
C GLU A 244 13.20 -3.00 3.14
N PRO A 245 14.08 -3.57 4.00
CA PRO A 245 15.25 -2.86 4.54
C PRO A 245 16.23 -2.38 3.47
N THR A 246 16.18 -2.97 2.28
CA THR A 246 17.09 -2.68 1.17
C THR A 246 16.52 -1.67 0.18
N CYS A 247 15.33 -1.12 0.44
CA CYS A 247 14.76 -0.01 -0.32
C CYS A 247 15.75 1.17 -0.30
N SER A 248 16.18 1.63 -1.48
CA SER A 248 17.05 2.80 -1.62
C SER A 248 16.60 3.73 -2.75
N GLY A 249 16.95 5.02 -2.64
CA GLY A 249 16.61 6.05 -3.63
C GLY A 249 15.53 7.03 -3.18
N ILE A 250 15.09 7.90 -4.09
CA ILE A 250 14.10 8.96 -3.80
C ILE A 250 12.76 8.41 -3.32
N TRP A 251 12.46 7.15 -3.62
CA TRP A 251 11.21 6.49 -3.29
C TRP A 251 11.16 5.86 -1.89
N CYS A 252 12.28 5.81 -1.16
CA CYS A 252 12.40 5.13 0.14
C CYS A 252 12.60 6.13 1.29
N ALA A 253 12.43 5.68 2.54
CA ALA A 253 12.83 6.47 3.70
C ALA A 253 14.37 6.67 3.68
N PRO A 254 14.93 7.89 3.89
CA PRO A 254 14.33 9.11 4.46
C PRO A 254 13.87 10.18 3.43
N PHE A 255 14.00 9.95 2.14
CA PHE A 255 13.86 11.01 1.12
C PHE A 255 12.42 11.37 0.76
N ASN A 256 11.47 10.47 1.02
CA ASN A 256 10.04 10.67 0.71
C ASN A 256 9.14 10.85 1.95
N GLY A 257 9.71 11.06 3.15
CA GLY A 257 8.92 11.27 4.37
C GLY A 257 8.12 10.04 4.86
N PHE A 258 8.44 8.84 4.35
CA PHE A 258 7.92 7.58 4.87
C PHE A 258 8.40 7.38 6.32
N VAL A 259 7.48 7.51 7.28
CA VAL A 259 7.71 7.16 8.68
C VAL A 259 6.91 5.91 8.96
N LYS A 260 7.56 4.74 9.04
CA LYS A 260 6.89 3.50 9.46
C LYS A 260 6.12 3.81 10.76
N PRO A 261 4.79 3.61 10.80
CA PRO A 261 4.03 3.77 12.03
C PRO A 261 4.68 2.90 13.12
N LYS A 262 4.86 3.47 14.30
CA LYS A 262 5.42 2.75 15.45
C LYS A 262 4.43 1.72 15.98
#